data_AF-A0A1Y2I4U0-F1
#
_entry.id   AF-A0A1Y2I4U0-F1
#
_cell.length_a   1.000
_cell.length_b   1.000
_cell.length_c   1.000
_cell.angle_alpha   90.00
_cell.angle_beta   90.00
_cell.angle_gamma   90.00
#
_symmetry.space_group_name_H-M   'P 1'
#
loop_
_entity.id
_entity.type
_entity.pdbx_description
1 polymer ?
#
loop_
_entity_poly.entity_id
_entity_poly.type
_entity_poly.pdbx_seq_one_letter_code
_entity_poly.pdbx_strand_id
1 'polypeptide(L)'
;SVEAFVDHIHKWAISNVVSPRAPLFKGGSTGIVLRAILRECARILAAYSEQDRNAELKAALVHAFTAEHIHFIPDALPNPRGRGSPSHQPSIHAWTILGDAPLRPSNDNALARTHGERLILQLHRSADSFADNDVRGDWSLEHIKIQDIHLVSNRVALPNDWAFGAAVATANGTTRILYNWAARHFEHNMQHWSSQLALALAIMLARALPAVFFPRPAPAALQTKLAQQPSKNPDRCIAAIRSTPWTSPSSSIKGIKEKPLYITQAILWLLAWIHEDSPLRLAIDAGDTSDYKDFFTKHAHKGQNPVNLARLGIVYGNSKRMFGPCRITQDYNPRTTADLQKWANTVKTSLANLPDGPFNLATHIFGDQKALQLRDEGNFQGVVQRTLRAVTASVSRTNSAASSSKRTIDDLSDSDSDSPSHLPPPNRRRRA
;
A
#
# COMPACT_ATOMS: atom_id res chain seq x y z
N SER A 1 22.91 -28.77 12.90
CA SER A 1 23.89 -27.81 12.37
C SER A 1 24.00 -27.99 10.86
N VAL A 2 24.42 -26.96 10.12
CA VAL A 2 24.58 -27.01 8.66
C VAL A 2 25.65 -28.03 8.29
N GLU A 3 26.72 -28.12 9.08
CA GLU A 3 27.82 -29.07 8.89
C GLU A 3 27.33 -30.52 8.97
N ALA A 4 26.50 -30.83 9.97
CA ALA A 4 25.92 -32.17 10.12
C ALA A 4 25.01 -32.54 8.96
N PHE A 5 24.30 -31.55 8.40
CA PHE A 5 23.45 -31.75 7.24
C PHE A 5 24.27 -31.95 5.95
N VAL A 6 25.32 -31.15 5.74
CA VAL A 6 26.25 -31.30 4.61
C VAL A 6 26.93 -32.67 4.65
N ASP A 7 27.34 -33.13 5.84
CA ASP A 7 27.88 -34.48 6.02
C ASP A 7 26.87 -35.57 5.64
N HIS A 8 25.60 -35.38 6.00
CA HIS A 8 24.52 -36.32 5.68
C HIS A 8 24.27 -36.41 4.17
N ILE A 9 24.12 -35.28 3.47
CA ILE A 9 23.89 -35.27 2.02
C ILE A 9 25.11 -35.75 1.24
N HIS A 10 26.32 -35.43 1.71
CA HIS A 10 27.56 -35.89 1.09
C HIS A 10 27.69 -37.42 1.17
N LYS A 11 27.47 -38.00 2.35
CA LYS A 11 27.46 -39.46 2.56
C LYS A 11 26.44 -40.17 1.68
N TRP A 12 25.26 -39.57 1.50
CA TRP A 12 24.23 -40.13 0.64
C TRP A 12 24.60 -40.08 -0.84
N ALA A 13 25.18 -38.97 -1.30
CA ALA A 13 25.53 -38.81 -2.71
C ALA A 13 26.62 -39.80 -3.17
N ILE A 14 27.56 -40.15 -2.27
CA ILE A 14 28.62 -41.14 -2.53
C ILE A 14 28.20 -42.59 -2.26
N SER A 15 27.12 -42.83 -1.51
CA SER A 15 26.67 -44.18 -1.16
C SER A 15 25.48 -44.62 -2.01
N ASN A 16 25.62 -45.75 -2.71
CA ASN A 16 24.50 -46.40 -3.41
C ASN A 16 23.60 -47.23 -2.47
N VAL A 17 23.93 -47.33 -1.18
CA VAL A 17 23.34 -48.29 -0.24
C VAL A 17 22.31 -47.66 0.71
N VAL A 18 22.36 -46.35 0.93
CA VAL A 18 21.50 -45.68 1.92
C VAL A 18 20.18 -45.25 1.29
N SER A 19 19.08 -45.87 1.72
CA SER A 19 17.72 -45.38 1.43
C SER A 19 17.59 -43.94 1.94
N PRO A 20 17.24 -42.96 1.07
CA PRO A 20 17.14 -41.57 1.49
C PRO A 20 16.09 -41.42 2.60
N ARG A 21 16.38 -40.52 3.52
CA ARG A 21 15.47 -40.04 4.56
C ARG A 21 15.31 -38.54 4.38
N ALA A 22 14.21 -38.01 4.90
CA ALA A 22 13.97 -36.58 4.92
C ALA A 22 15.23 -35.85 5.47
N PRO A 23 15.62 -34.72 4.85
CA PRO A 23 14.89 -33.97 3.81
C PRO A 23 15.09 -34.50 2.39
N LEU A 24 15.91 -35.54 2.19
CA LEU A 24 16.19 -36.10 0.88
C LEU A 24 15.08 -37.06 0.46
N PHE A 25 14.62 -36.93 -0.78
CA PHE A 25 13.57 -37.77 -1.35
C PHE A 25 14.09 -38.54 -2.56
N LYS A 26 13.85 -39.85 -2.61
CA LYS A 26 14.33 -40.73 -3.69
C LYS A 26 13.84 -40.30 -5.08
N GLY A 27 12.62 -39.76 -5.16
CA GLY A 27 12.04 -39.24 -6.40
C GLY A 27 12.43 -37.79 -6.72
N GLY A 28 13.24 -37.14 -5.88
CA GLY A 28 13.68 -35.75 -6.07
C GLY A 28 14.96 -35.64 -6.92
N SER A 29 15.18 -34.46 -7.50
CA SER A 29 16.36 -34.17 -8.33
C SER A 29 17.64 -33.95 -7.53
N THR A 30 17.55 -33.68 -6.22
CA THR A 30 18.67 -33.30 -5.35
C THR A 30 19.87 -34.25 -5.45
N GLY A 31 19.65 -35.57 -5.53
CA GLY A 31 20.76 -36.52 -5.66
C GLY A 31 21.41 -36.61 -7.01
N ILE A 32 20.64 -36.33 -8.06
CA ILE A 32 21.17 -36.28 -9.42
C ILE A 32 22.08 -35.06 -9.52
N VAL A 33 21.59 -33.92 -9.04
CA VAL A 33 22.34 -32.64 -9.02
C VAL A 33 23.58 -32.77 -8.14
N LEU A 34 23.45 -33.28 -6.91
CA LEU A 34 24.57 -33.39 -5.99
C LEU A 34 25.66 -34.30 -6.56
N ARG A 35 25.31 -35.45 -7.16
CA ARG A 35 26.30 -36.32 -7.84
C ARG A 35 26.98 -35.66 -9.03
N ALA A 36 26.27 -34.83 -9.79
CA ALA A 36 26.88 -34.05 -10.87
C ALA A 36 27.90 -33.04 -10.33
N ILE A 37 27.55 -32.33 -9.25
CA ILE A 37 28.44 -31.40 -8.54
C ILE A 37 29.67 -32.16 -8.01
N LEU A 38 29.48 -33.30 -7.34
CA LEU A 38 30.59 -34.12 -6.83
C LEU A 38 31.57 -34.52 -7.94
N ARG A 39 31.06 -34.92 -9.11
CA ARG A 39 31.89 -35.29 -10.26
C ARG A 39 32.69 -34.10 -10.79
N GLU A 40 32.05 -32.93 -10.90
CA GLU A 40 32.71 -31.74 -11.42
C GLU A 40 33.75 -31.19 -10.44
N CYS A 41 33.44 -31.17 -9.15
CA CYS A 41 34.40 -30.81 -8.11
C CYS A 41 35.59 -31.79 -8.07
N ALA A 42 35.35 -33.09 -8.28
CA ALA A 42 36.42 -34.07 -8.38
C ALA A 42 37.33 -33.88 -9.59
N ARG A 43 36.80 -33.35 -10.69
CA ARG A 43 37.59 -32.95 -11.87
C ARG A 43 38.45 -31.72 -11.58
N ILE A 44 37.90 -30.72 -10.90
CA ILE A 44 38.61 -29.47 -10.57
C ILE A 44 39.71 -29.72 -9.53
N LEU A 45 39.44 -30.58 -8.55
CA LEU A 45 40.35 -30.91 -7.44
C LEU A 45 41.16 -32.19 -7.69
N ALA A 46 41.42 -32.54 -8.96
CA ALA A 46 42.08 -33.80 -9.33
C ALA A 46 43.51 -33.95 -8.75
N ALA A 47 44.17 -32.84 -8.41
CA ALA A 47 45.51 -32.81 -7.80
C ALA A 47 45.51 -33.07 -6.28
N TYR A 48 44.34 -33.07 -5.64
CA TYR A 48 44.20 -33.25 -4.20
C TYR A 48 44.01 -34.73 -3.85
N SER A 49 44.41 -35.11 -2.63
CA SER A 49 44.05 -36.42 -2.10
C SER A 49 42.52 -36.55 -1.98
N GLU A 50 41.99 -37.77 -2.00
CA GLU A 50 40.55 -37.99 -1.88
C GLU A 50 39.98 -37.40 -0.57
N GLN A 51 40.75 -37.48 0.51
CA GLN A 51 40.38 -36.97 1.81
C GLN A 51 40.31 -35.43 1.82
N ASP A 52 41.32 -34.75 1.25
CA ASP A 52 41.38 -33.29 1.17
C ASP A 52 40.29 -32.76 0.23
N ARG A 53 40.08 -33.43 -0.90
CA ARG A 53 38.99 -33.10 -1.84
C ARG A 53 37.63 -33.15 -1.16
N ASN A 54 37.36 -34.19 -0.37
CA ASN A 54 36.09 -34.33 0.35
C ASN A 54 35.93 -33.27 1.45
N ALA A 55 37.03 -32.87 2.11
CA ALA A 55 37.02 -31.80 3.10
C ALA A 55 36.72 -30.44 2.47
N GLU A 56 37.41 -30.08 1.39
CA GLU A 56 37.22 -28.83 0.64
C GLU A 56 35.80 -28.72 0.06
N LEU A 57 35.29 -29.82 -0.48
CA LEU A 57 33.93 -29.87 -1.02
C LEU A 57 32.86 -29.68 0.07
N LYS A 58 33.02 -30.31 1.23
CA LYS A 58 32.11 -30.11 2.36
C LYS A 58 32.19 -28.67 2.87
N ALA A 59 33.39 -28.09 2.95
CA ALA A 59 33.57 -26.69 3.32
C ALA A 59 32.88 -25.75 2.32
N ALA A 60 33.01 -26.00 1.01
CA ALA A 60 32.34 -25.24 -0.04
C ALA A 60 30.81 -25.37 0.03
N LEU A 61 30.29 -26.57 0.32
CA LEU A 61 28.86 -26.79 0.52
C LEU A 61 28.36 -26.07 1.79
N VAL A 62 29.06 -26.17 2.91
CA VAL A 62 28.70 -25.41 4.12
C VAL A 62 28.67 -23.92 3.83
N HIS A 63 29.70 -23.39 3.16
CA HIS A 63 29.75 -21.99 2.75
C HIS A 63 28.58 -21.60 1.85
N ALA A 64 28.22 -22.44 0.87
CA ALA A 64 27.06 -22.20 0.00
C ALA A 64 25.74 -22.19 0.79
N PHE A 65 25.51 -23.17 1.67
CA PHE A 65 24.30 -23.24 2.50
C PHE A 65 24.20 -22.04 3.47
N THR A 66 25.32 -21.58 4.01
CA THR A 66 25.38 -20.39 4.87
C THR A 66 25.15 -19.10 4.08
N ALA A 67 25.75 -18.97 2.88
CA ALA A 67 25.58 -17.80 2.01
C ALA A 67 24.15 -17.66 1.49
N GLU A 68 23.48 -18.77 1.21
CA GLU A 68 22.07 -18.82 0.77
C GLU A 68 21.06 -18.78 1.93
N HIS A 69 21.52 -18.59 3.17
CA HIS A 69 20.66 -18.49 4.36
C HIS A 69 19.70 -19.68 4.53
N ILE A 70 20.16 -20.90 4.23
CA ILE A 70 19.34 -22.11 4.37
C ILE A 70 19.32 -22.55 5.84
N HIS A 71 18.29 -22.12 6.57
CA HIS A 71 18.13 -22.40 8.00
C HIS A 71 17.12 -23.51 8.32
N PHE A 72 16.25 -23.83 7.38
CA PHE A 72 15.19 -24.83 7.54
C PHE A 72 15.22 -25.81 6.38
N ILE A 73 15.01 -27.08 6.69
CA ILE A 73 14.87 -28.14 5.70
C ILE A 73 13.59 -28.95 6.00
N PRO A 74 12.86 -29.43 4.98
CA PRO A 74 11.63 -30.18 5.20
C PRO A 74 11.95 -31.55 5.80
N ASP A 75 11.36 -31.89 6.93
CA ASP A 75 11.58 -33.17 7.63
C ASP A 75 10.39 -34.12 7.43
N ALA A 76 10.53 -35.34 7.92
CA ALA A 76 9.44 -36.30 8.00
C ALA A 76 8.55 -36.01 9.22
N LEU A 77 7.25 -36.27 9.07
CA LEU A 77 6.35 -36.25 10.22
C LEU A 77 6.75 -37.33 11.23
N PRO A 78 6.70 -37.03 12.55
CA PRO A 78 6.88 -38.04 13.58
C PRO A 78 5.84 -39.15 13.40
N ASN A 79 6.24 -40.40 13.66
CA ASN A 79 5.31 -41.53 13.57
C ASN A 79 4.16 -41.33 14.58
N PRO A 80 2.90 -41.19 14.12
CA PRO A 80 1.77 -40.82 14.99
C PRO A 80 1.45 -41.87 16.07
N ARG A 81 2.02 -43.09 15.98
CA ARG A 81 1.80 -44.18 16.95
C ARG A 81 3.04 -44.54 17.78
N GLY A 82 4.15 -43.82 17.63
CA GLY A 82 5.38 -44.03 18.43
C GLY A 82 6.09 -45.38 18.25
N ARG A 83 5.53 -46.33 17.48
CA ARG A 83 6.15 -47.63 17.14
C ARG A 83 6.31 -47.75 15.63
N GLY A 84 7.55 -47.91 15.17
CA GLY A 84 7.91 -48.10 13.77
C GLY A 84 8.82 -46.99 13.21
N SER A 85 9.52 -47.28 12.12
CA SER A 85 10.42 -46.34 11.45
C SER A 85 9.69 -45.04 11.06
N PRO A 86 10.30 -43.86 11.25
CA PRO A 86 9.76 -42.59 10.74
C PRO A 86 9.46 -42.65 9.24
N SER A 87 8.54 -41.81 8.77
CA SER A 87 8.29 -41.68 7.34
C SER A 87 9.59 -41.32 6.60
N HIS A 88 9.79 -41.89 5.42
CA HIS A 88 10.94 -41.56 4.55
C HIS A 88 10.68 -40.34 3.66
N GLN A 89 9.46 -39.78 3.69
CA GLN A 89 9.05 -38.68 2.82
C GLN A 89 9.05 -37.35 3.59
N PRO A 90 9.63 -36.28 3.01
CA PRO A 90 9.52 -34.94 3.57
C PRO A 90 8.06 -34.47 3.55
N SER A 91 7.67 -33.71 4.58
CA SER A 91 6.33 -33.12 4.71
C SER A 91 6.45 -31.60 4.81
N ILE A 92 5.50 -30.88 4.20
CA ILE A 92 5.38 -29.42 4.36
C ILE A 92 5.04 -29.00 5.80
N HIS A 93 4.63 -29.95 6.65
CA HIS A 93 4.23 -29.71 8.03
C HIS A 93 5.33 -30.05 9.06
N ALA A 94 6.50 -30.52 8.62
CA ALA A 94 7.61 -30.85 9.49
C ALA A 94 8.89 -30.22 8.94
N TRP A 95 9.64 -29.53 9.81
CA TRP A 95 10.84 -28.79 9.43
C TRP A 95 11.94 -28.99 10.46
N THR A 96 13.15 -29.34 10.02
CA THR A 96 14.35 -29.38 10.85
C THR A 96 15.07 -28.04 10.77
N ILE A 97 15.51 -27.52 11.91
CA ILE A 97 16.30 -26.30 11.99
C ILE A 97 17.78 -26.67 11.91
N LEU A 98 18.51 -26.07 10.96
CA LEU A 98 19.91 -26.37 10.69
C LEU A 98 20.89 -25.49 11.47
N GLY A 99 20.45 -24.45 12.18
CA GLY A 99 21.31 -23.60 13.01
C GLY A 99 20.52 -22.92 14.11
N ASP A 100 21.14 -22.01 14.84
CA ASP A 100 20.39 -21.10 15.69
C ASP A 100 19.42 -20.34 14.80
N ALA A 101 18.12 -20.43 15.11
CA ALA A 101 17.14 -19.55 14.50
C ALA A 101 17.66 -18.13 14.70
N PRO A 102 17.76 -17.28 13.66
CA PRO A 102 18.20 -15.92 13.89
C PRO A 102 17.30 -15.32 14.96
N LEU A 103 17.90 -14.97 16.10
CA LEU A 103 17.25 -14.09 17.07
C LEU A 103 16.80 -12.90 16.24
N ARG A 104 15.48 -12.70 16.09
CA ARG A 104 14.92 -11.54 15.39
C ARG A 104 15.68 -10.32 15.91
N PRO A 105 16.54 -9.68 15.10
CA PRO A 105 17.24 -8.52 15.57
C PRO A 105 16.18 -7.44 15.80
N SER A 106 16.28 -6.75 16.93
CA SER A 106 15.60 -5.47 17.11
C SER A 106 15.88 -4.60 15.88
N ASN A 107 14.86 -3.91 15.36
CA ASN A 107 14.96 -2.93 14.28
C ASN A 107 15.77 -1.66 14.68
N ASP A 108 16.54 -1.71 15.75
CA ASP A 108 17.40 -0.62 16.19
C ASP A 108 18.63 -0.48 15.28
N ASN A 109 18.49 0.40 14.28
CA ASN A 109 19.56 0.87 13.41
C ASN A 109 20.75 1.53 14.16
N ALA A 110 20.68 1.70 15.48
CA ALA A 110 21.59 2.56 16.24
C ALA A 110 22.85 1.85 16.80
N LEU A 111 22.99 0.52 16.69
CA LEU A 111 24.05 -0.21 17.40
C LEU A 111 24.83 -1.26 16.58
N ALA A 112 25.00 -1.09 15.27
CA ALA A 112 25.94 -1.91 14.51
C ALA A 112 27.40 -1.48 14.81
N ARG A 113 27.95 -1.97 15.92
CA ARG A 113 29.27 -1.59 16.45
C ARG A 113 30.42 -2.33 15.75
N THR A 114 30.19 -3.52 15.19
CA THR A 114 31.23 -4.34 14.54
C THR A 114 30.98 -4.56 13.03
N HIS A 115 32.04 -4.93 12.29
CA HIS A 115 31.95 -5.22 10.85
C HIS A 115 31.01 -6.41 10.54
N GLY A 116 31.03 -7.45 11.38
CA GLY A 116 30.14 -8.61 11.25
C GLY A 116 28.67 -8.27 11.44
N GLU A 117 28.33 -7.42 12.43
CA GLU A 117 26.95 -6.95 12.63
C GLU A 117 26.43 -6.13 11.45
N ARG A 118 27.29 -5.32 10.82
CA ARG A 118 26.92 -4.57 9.61
C ARG A 118 26.66 -5.50 8.43
N LEU A 119 27.47 -6.54 8.26
CA LEU A 119 27.28 -7.54 7.21
C LEU A 119 25.97 -8.32 7.42
N ILE A 120 25.69 -8.74 8.66
CA ILE A 120 24.43 -9.40 9.02
C ILE A 120 23.22 -8.50 8.75
N LEU A 121 23.28 -7.21 9.11
CA LEU A 121 22.23 -6.24 8.78
C LEU A 121 22.06 -6.03 7.27
N GLN A 122 23.14 -6.02 6.50
CA GLN A 122 23.06 -5.92 5.03
C GLN A 122 22.44 -7.18 4.41
N LEU A 123 22.78 -8.36 4.91
CA LEU A 123 22.20 -9.63 4.48
C LEU A 123 20.71 -9.71 4.83
N HIS A 124 20.31 -9.29 6.03
CA HIS A 124 18.90 -9.18 6.39
C HIS A 124 18.14 -8.20 5.49
N ARG A 125 18.70 -7.00 5.24
CA ARG A 125 18.09 -6.04 4.30
C ARG A 125 17.98 -6.60 2.89
N SER A 126 18.94 -7.42 2.46
CA SER A 126 18.89 -8.09 1.17
C SER A 126 17.79 -9.15 1.14
N ALA A 127 17.69 -9.99 2.17
CA ALA A 127 16.66 -11.01 2.32
C ALA A 127 15.25 -10.40 2.41
N ASP A 128 15.08 -9.36 3.22
CA ASP A 128 13.83 -8.59 3.32
C ASP A 128 13.50 -7.96 1.95
N SER A 129 14.48 -7.38 1.26
CA SER A 129 14.30 -6.88 -0.11
C SER A 129 13.90 -7.99 -1.09
N PHE A 130 14.46 -9.20 -1.00
CA PHE A 130 14.05 -10.32 -1.86
C PHE A 130 12.61 -10.77 -1.57
N ALA A 131 12.22 -10.88 -0.30
CA ALA A 131 10.85 -11.21 0.10
C ALA A 131 9.84 -10.11 -0.29
N ASP A 132 10.25 -8.83 -0.16
CA ASP A 132 9.46 -7.67 -0.55
C ASP A 132 9.31 -7.53 -2.06
N ASN A 133 10.25 -8.09 -2.84
CA ASN A 133 10.19 -8.11 -4.30
C ASN A 133 9.54 -9.40 -4.86
N ASP A 134 9.24 -10.41 -4.04
CA ASP A 134 8.53 -11.60 -4.49
C ASP A 134 7.09 -11.26 -4.88
N VAL A 135 6.78 -11.39 -6.16
CA VAL A 135 5.44 -11.16 -6.72
C VAL A 135 4.36 -12.01 -6.03
N ARG A 136 4.70 -13.17 -5.47
CA ARG A 136 3.78 -14.08 -4.75
C ARG A 136 3.92 -14.02 -3.24
N GLY A 137 4.87 -13.23 -2.73
CA GLY A 137 5.13 -13.12 -1.30
C GLY A 137 3.93 -12.57 -0.53
N ASP A 138 3.88 -12.92 0.75
CA ASP A 138 2.87 -12.46 1.68
C ASP A 138 2.89 -10.93 1.84
N TRP A 139 1.71 -10.32 1.91
CA TRP A 139 1.59 -8.87 2.10
C TRP A 139 0.25 -8.51 2.78
N SER A 140 0.14 -7.29 3.30
CA SER A 140 -1.04 -6.81 4.05
C SER A 140 -1.42 -5.39 3.63
N LEU A 141 -2.72 -5.14 3.46
CA LEU A 141 -3.32 -3.84 3.14
C LEU A 141 -3.15 -2.83 4.28
N GLU A 142 -3.22 -3.29 5.54
CA GLU A 142 -3.25 -2.42 6.72
C GLU A 142 -1.98 -1.56 6.88
N HIS A 143 -0.83 -2.03 6.41
CA HIS A 143 0.47 -1.41 6.67
C HIS A 143 1.01 -0.56 5.50
N ILE A 144 0.41 -0.65 4.32
CA ILE A 144 0.88 0.05 3.11
C ILE A 144 0.64 1.56 3.20
N LYS A 145 1.70 2.35 3.33
CA LYS A 145 1.62 3.82 3.22
C LYS A 145 1.35 4.24 1.79
N ILE A 146 0.86 5.46 1.58
CA ILE A 146 0.58 5.99 0.23
C ILE A 146 1.84 5.96 -0.65
N GLN A 147 3.00 6.33 -0.09
CA GLN A 147 4.26 6.29 -0.82
C GLN A 147 4.64 4.88 -1.32
N ASP A 148 4.22 3.82 -0.62
CA ASP A 148 4.67 2.43 -0.82
C ASP A 148 3.69 1.62 -1.68
N ILE A 149 2.59 2.23 -2.16
CA ILE A 149 1.59 1.56 -3.00
C ILE A 149 2.22 0.98 -4.27
N HIS A 150 3.26 1.62 -4.82
CA HIS A 150 3.96 1.14 -6.01
C HIS A 150 4.66 -0.22 -5.78
N LEU A 151 5.00 -0.58 -4.53
CA LEU A 151 5.63 -1.87 -4.21
C LEU A 151 4.66 -3.03 -4.33
N VAL A 152 3.36 -2.78 -4.10
CA VAL A 152 2.33 -3.82 -4.19
C VAL A 152 1.70 -3.92 -5.58
N SER A 153 2.05 -3.04 -6.52
CA SER A 153 1.44 -3.04 -7.84
C SER A 153 1.77 -4.29 -8.66
N ASN A 154 2.90 -4.93 -8.38
CA ASN A 154 3.36 -6.12 -9.11
C ASN A 154 2.94 -7.43 -8.43
N ARG A 155 2.28 -7.39 -7.27
CA ARG A 155 1.86 -8.61 -6.55
C ARG A 155 0.81 -9.37 -7.35
N VAL A 156 0.79 -10.69 -7.26
CA VAL A 156 -0.24 -11.55 -7.88
C VAL A 156 -1.04 -12.36 -6.86
N ALA A 157 -0.53 -12.47 -5.63
CA ALA A 157 -1.26 -13.07 -4.51
C ALA A 157 -2.19 -12.04 -3.86
N LEU A 158 -3.34 -12.47 -3.36
CA LEU A 158 -4.21 -11.63 -2.54
C LEU A 158 -3.50 -11.29 -1.21
N PRO A 159 -3.81 -10.13 -0.60
CA PRO A 159 -3.24 -9.77 0.69
C PRO A 159 -3.81 -10.65 1.81
N ASN A 160 -3.00 -10.89 2.85
CA ASN A 160 -3.35 -11.75 3.98
C ASN A 160 -4.58 -11.26 4.76
N ASP A 161 -4.82 -9.95 4.73
CA ASP A 161 -5.95 -9.28 5.37
C ASP A 161 -7.10 -8.98 4.38
N TRP A 162 -7.18 -9.73 3.27
CA TRP A 162 -8.30 -9.71 2.32
C TRP A 162 -9.61 -10.16 2.98
N ALA A 163 -10.41 -9.20 3.43
CA ALA A 163 -11.59 -9.44 4.26
C ALA A 163 -12.87 -9.70 3.44
N PHE A 164 -12.78 -10.45 2.34
CA PHE A 164 -13.90 -10.66 1.43
C PHE A 164 -15.08 -11.39 2.09
N GLY A 165 -14.81 -12.42 2.89
CA GLY A 165 -15.84 -13.16 3.63
C GLY A 165 -16.70 -12.24 4.52
N ALA A 166 -16.04 -11.35 5.27
CA ALA A 166 -16.71 -10.35 6.11
C ALA A 166 -17.46 -9.30 5.27
N ALA A 167 -16.90 -8.89 4.12
CA ALA A 167 -17.57 -7.96 3.21
C ALA A 167 -18.88 -8.53 2.65
N VAL A 168 -18.86 -9.79 2.19
CA VAL A 168 -20.02 -10.49 1.64
C VAL A 168 -21.06 -10.83 2.70
N ALA A 169 -20.65 -11.17 3.93
CA ALA A 169 -21.59 -11.47 5.02
C ALA A 169 -22.54 -10.30 5.32
N THR A 170 -22.10 -9.06 5.07
CA THR A 170 -22.93 -7.86 5.25
C THR A 170 -23.70 -7.44 3.99
N ALA A 171 -23.54 -8.15 2.87
CA ALA A 171 -24.10 -7.79 1.56
C ALA A 171 -25.34 -8.62 1.22
N ASN A 172 -26.38 -7.97 0.69
CA ASN A 172 -27.63 -8.58 0.25
C ASN A 172 -27.91 -8.26 -1.22
N GLY A 173 -28.80 -9.06 -1.83
CA GLY A 173 -29.30 -8.87 -3.19
C GLY A 173 -28.21 -8.57 -4.22
N THR A 174 -28.45 -7.51 -5.00
CA THR A 174 -27.56 -7.03 -6.06
C THR A 174 -26.16 -6.65 -5.56
N THR A 175 -26.04 -6.16 -4.32
CA THR A 175 -24.72 -5.83 -3.75
C THR A 175 -23.85 -7.08 -3.62
N ARG A 176 -24.43 -8.21 -3.22
CA ARG A 176 -23.70 -9.48 -3.11
C ARG A 176 -23.25 -9.99 -4.48
N ILE A 177 -24.09 -9.85 -5.50
CA ILE A 177 -23.75 -10.20 -6.89
C ILE A 177 -22.56 -9.38 -7.36
N LEU A 178 -22.58 -8.06 -7.18
CA LEU A 178 -21.48 -7.17 -7.53
C LEU A 178 -20.19 -7.49 -6.77
N TYR A 179 -20.28 -7.76 -5.46
CA TYR A 179 -19.11 -8.15 -4.68
C TYR A 179 -18.48 -9.45 -5.17
N ASN A 180 -19.30 -10.46 -5.46
CA ASN A 180 -18.79 -11.74 -6.00
C ASN A 180 -18.14 -11.55 -7.37
N TRP A 181 -18.76 -10.77 -8.26
CA TRP A 181 -18.19 -10.45 -9.56
C TRP A 181 -16.84 -9.72 -9.41
N ALA A 182 -16.82 -8.65 -8.61
CA ALA A 182 -15.62 -7.83 -8.43
C ALA A 182 -14.49 -8.60 -7.75
N ALA A 183 -14.81 -9.45 -6.76
CA ALA A 183 -13.80 -10.28 -6.09
C ALA A 183 -13.17 -11.30 -7.05
N ARG A 184 -13.98 -12.00 -7.86
CA ARG A 184 -13.47 -12.91 -8.89
C ARG A 184 -12.60 -12.18 -9.90
N HIS A 185 -13.03 -10.99 -10.36
CA HIS A 185 -12.23 -10.20 -11.28
C HIS A 185 -10.90 -9.77 -10.63
N PHE A 186 -10.93 -9.30 -9.39
CA PHE A 186 -9.74 -8.86 -8.68
C PHE A 186 -8.76 -10.01 -8.44
N GLU A 187 -9.25 -11.18 -8.02
CA GLU A 187 -8.45 -12.37 -7.75
C GLU A 187 -7.76 -12.91 -9.01
N HIS A 188 -8.48 -12.98 -10.14
CA HIS A 188 -7.92 -13.52 -11.37
C HIS A 188 -7.17 -12.48 -12.21
N ASN A 189 -7.50 -11.20 -12.08
CA ASN A 189 -6.97 -10.10 -12.90
C ASN A 189 -6.38 -8.97 -12.04
N MET A 190 -5.65 -9.30 -10.97
CA MET A 190 -5.12 -8.28 -10.06
C MET A 190 -4.16 -7.30 -10.76
N GLN A 191 -3.42 -7.79 -11.76
CA GLN A 191 -2.50 -6.99 -12.59
C GLN A 191 -3.19 -6.13 -13.66
N HIS A 192 -4.48 -6.34 -13.91
CA HIS A 192 -5.23 -5.53 -14.86
C HIS A 192 -5.32 -4.08 -14.38
N TRP A 193 -5.26 -3.12 -15.31
CA TRP A 193 -5.19 -1.69 -14.99
C TRP A 193 -6.35 -1.23 -14.11
N SER A 194 -7.55 -1.81 -14.28
CA SER A 194 -8.73 -1.49 -13.48
C SER A 194 -8.58 -1.93 -12.02
N SER A 195 -8.02 -3.11 -11.80
CA SER A 195 -7.77 -3.70 -10.48
C SER A 195 -6.69 -2.93 -9.75
N GLN A 196 -5.61 -2.56 -10.46
CA GLN A 196 -4.53 -1.73 -9.95
C GLN A 196 -5.02 -0.32 -9.57
N LEU A 197 -5.84 0.30 -10.42
CA LEU A 197 -6.44 1.60 -10.13
C LEU A 197 -7.38 1.52 -8.91
N ALA A 198 -8.24 0.50 -8.84
CA ALA A 198 -9.15 0.29 -7.71
C ALA A 198 -8.37 0.08 -6.39
N LEU A 199 -7.32 -0.76 -6.41
CA LEU A 199 -6.45 -1.03 -5.28
C LEU A 199 -5.76 0.24 -4.78
N ALA A 200 -5.09 0.98 -5.66
CA ALA A 200 -4.38 2.20 -5.31
C ALA A 200 -5.32 3.24 -4.68
N LEU A 201 -6.45 3.51 -5.32
CA LEU A 201 -7.42 4.49 -4.83
C LEU A 201 -8.09 4.05 -3.52
N ALA A 202 -8.35 2.75 -3.33
CA ALA A 202 -8.90 2.21 -2.09
C ALA A 202 -7.93 2.38 -0.92
N ILE A 203 -6.64 2.07 -1.12
CA ILE A 203 -5.61 2.27 -0.09
C ILE A 203 -5.50 3.77 0.24
N MET A 204 -5.43 4.64 -0.78
CA MET A 204 -5.38 6.09 -0.56
C MET A 204 -6.59 6.60 0.22
N LEU A 205 -7.81 6.16 -0.13
CA LEU A 205 -9.04 6.53 0.57
C LEU A 205 -9.04 6.04 2.02
N ALA A 206 -8.56 4.81 2.27
CA ALA A 206 -8.49 4.26 3.62
C ALA A 206 -7.50 5.01 4.53
N ARG A 207 -6.42 5.57 3.97
CA ARG A 207 -5.50 6.43 4.71
C ARG A 207 -6.11 7.77 5.09
N ALA A 208 -7.14 8.23 4.38
CA ALA A 208 -7.87 9.44 4.75
C ALA A 208 -8.87 9.24 5.90
N LEU A 209 -9.15 8.01 6.33
CA LEU A 209 -10.09 7.73 7.43
C LEU A 209 -9.67 8.39 8.74
N PRO A 210 -10.63 8.85 9.58
CA PRO A 210 -12.09 8.79 9.36
C PRO A 210 -12.63 9.92 8.47
N ALA A 211 -11.77 10.84 8.02
CA ALA A 211 -12.14 12.03 7.26
C ALA A 211 -12.39 11.73 5.77
N VAL A 212 -13.38 10.88 5.48
CA VAL A 212 -13.78 10.48 4.12
C VAL A 212 -15.15 11.04 3.72
N PHE A 213 -15.68 12.03 4.45
CA PHE A 213 -16.98 12.65 4.14
C PHE A 213 -16.80 14.06 3.56
N PHE A 214 -17.93 14.70 3.28
CA PHE A 214 -18.01 16.08 2.82
C PHE A 214 -18.98 16.87 3.70
N PRO A 215 -18.83 18.21 3.81
CA PRO A 215 -19.74 19.05 4.58
C PRO A 215 -21.19 18.94 4.09
N ARG A 216 -22.13 18.81 5.03
CA ARG A 216 -23.58 18.88 4.76
C ARG A 216 -24.15 20.05 5.57
N PRO A 217 -24.76 21.08 4.92
CA PRO A 217 -24.95 21.24 3.47
C PRO A 217 -23.63 21.55 2.72
N ALA A 218 -23.63 21.35 1.39
CA ALA A 218 -22.47 21.66 0.57
C ALA A 218 -22.16 23.17 0.57
N PRO A 219 -20.88 23.59 0.56
CA PRO A 219 -20.52 25.01 0.56
C PRO A 219 -21.16 25.78 -0.61
N ALA A 220 -21.80 26.92 -0.33
CA ALA A 220 -22.53 27.71 -1.33
C ALA A 220 -21.64 28.10 -2.54
N ALA A 221 -20.41 28.53 -2.27
CA ALA A 221 -19.42 28.88 -3.31
C ALA A 221 -19.12 27.72 -4.29
N LEU A 222 -19.23 26.48 -3.83
CA LEU A 222 -18.99 25.31 -4.67
C LEU A 222 -20.20 24.96 -5.55
N GLN A 223 -21.42 25.18 -5.04
CA GLN A 223 -22.63 25.04 -5.83
C GLN A 223 -22.63 26.03 -7.01
N THR A 224 -22.18 27.26 -6.76
CA THR A 224 -22.01 28.29 -7.80
C THR A 224 -20.94 27.88 -8.83
N LYS A 225 -19.77 27.41 -8.38
CA LYS A 225 -18.70 26.95 -9.29
C LYS A 225 -19.15 25.81 -10.20
N LEU A 226 -19.88 24.82 -9.66
CA LEU A 226 -20.38 23.68 -10.44
C LEU A 226 -21.46 24.10 -11.45
N ALA A 227 -22.35 25.01 -11.07
CA ALA A 227 -23.36 25.54 -11.99
C ALA A 227 -22.74 26.37 -13.15
N GLN A 228 -21.58 26.98 -12.91
CA GLN A 228 -20.86 27.79 -13.90
C GLN A 228 -19.92 26.97 -14.79
N GLN A 229 -19.64 25.70 -14.47
CA GLN A 229 -18.81 24.86 -15.35
C GLN A 229 -19.64 24.36 -16.53
N PRO A 230 -19.14 24.46 -17.77
CA PRO A 230 -19.77 23.78 -18.88
C PRO A 230 -19.74 22.27 -18.62
N SER A 231 -20.89 21.62 -18.74
CA SER A 231 -21.08 20.17 -18.57
C SER A 231 -20.16 19.30 -19.45
N LYS A 232 -19.46 19.93 -20.41
CA LYS A 232 -18.53 19.31 -21.37
C LYS A 232 -17.08 19.21 -20.88
N ASN A 233 -16.72 19.67 -19.68
CA ASN A 233 -15.35 19.54 -19.15
C ASN A 233 -15.30 18.73 -17.84
N PRO A 234 -15.24 17.38 -17.92
CA PRO A 234 -15.19 16.49 -16.77
C PRO A 234 -14.09 16.83 -15.74
N ASP A 235 -12.90 17.17 -16.21
CA ASP A 235 -11.74 17.41 -15.35
C ASP A 235 -11.92 18.69 -14.51
N ARG A 236 -12.56 19.75 -15.06
CA ARG A 236 -12.89 20.96 -14.30
C ARG A 236 -13.94 20.71 -13.23
N CYS A 237 -14.95 19.88 -13.53
CA CYS A 237 -15.95 19.49 -12.54
C CYS A 237 -15.31 18.68 -11.39
N ILE A 238 -14.43 17.74 -11.72
CA ILE A 238 -13.66 16.96 -10.73
C ILE A 238 -12.79 17.88 -9.87
N ALA A 239 -12.06 18.82 -10.48
CA ALA A 239 -11.23 19.78 -9.77
C ALA A 239 -12.05 20.68 -8.83
N ALA A 240 -13.24 21.12 -9.26
CA ALA A 240 -14.16 21.86 -8.40
C ALA A 240 -14.63 21.01 -7.21
N ILE A 241 -14.99 19.75 -7.42
CA ILE A 241 -15.41 18.86 -6.33
C ILE A 241 -14.24 18.60 -5.35
N ARG A 242 -13.00 18.43 -5.84
CA ARG A 242 -11.81 18.24 -4.99
C ARG A 242 -11.52 19.43 -4.06
N SER A 243 -12.03 20.63 -4.36
CA SER A 243 -11.91 21.77 -3.45
C SER A 243 -12.89 21.72 -2.27
N THR A 244 -13.79 20.74 -2.17
CA THR A 244 -14.58 20.58 -0.93
C THR A 244 -13.72 19.97 0.18
N PRO A 245 -13.82 20.49 1.42
CA PRO A 245 -13.12 19.91 2.57
C PRO A 245 -13.49 18.43 2.80
N TRP A 246 -12.54 17.69 3.37
CA TRP A 246 -12.76 16.34 3.89
C TRP A 246 -13.23 16.44 5.34
N THR A 247 -14.32 15.74 5.67
CA THR A 247 -14.89 15.76 7.02
C THR A 247 -14.97 14.37 7.62
N SER A 248 -14.87 14.31 8.96
CA SER A 248 -15.17 13.11 9.73
C SER A 248 -16.68 12.90 9.82
N PRO A 249 -17.16 11.66 10.02
CA PRO A 249 -18.57 11.43 10.25
C PRO A 249 -19.03 12.09 11.55
N SER A 250 -20.30 12.53 11.59
CA SER A 250 -20.90 13.10 12.80
C SER A 250 -21.17 12.07 13.90
N SER A 251 -21.11 10.78 13.58
CA SER A 251 -21.35 9.67 14.50
C SER A 251 -20.44 8.48 14.20
N SER A 252 -20.32 7.53 15.14
CA SER A 252 -19.51 6.32 14.94
C SER A 252 -20.17 5.39 13.92
N ILE A 253 -19.56 5.26 12.73
CA ILE A 253 -20.07 4.40 11.65
C ILE A 253 -19.34 3.04 11.69
N LYS A 254 -20.12 1.95 11.72
CA LYS A 254 -19.59 0.57 11.71
C LYS A 254 -18.81 0.30 10.41
N GLY A 255 -17.69 -0.43 10.52
CA GLY A 255 -16.85 -0.82 9.38
C GLY A 255 -15.86 0.24 8.88
N ILE A 256 -15.92 1.49 9.37
CA ILE A 256 -14.89 2.51 9.09
C ILE A 256 -13.64 2.30 9.97
N LYS A 257 -13.81 1.70 11.16
CA LYS A 257 -12.71 1.43 12.10
C LYS A 257 -11.89 0.18 11.72
N GLU A 258 -12.49 -0.75 10.97
CA GLU A 258 -11.85 -1.96 10.48
C GLU A 258 -11.20 -1.68 9.12
N LYS A 259 -9.96 -1.19 9.14
CA LYS A 259 -9.26 -0.75 7.92
C LYS A 259 -9.20 -1.83 6.83
N PRO A 260 -8.84 -3.10 7.10
CA PRO A 260 -8.78 -4.12 6.06
C PRO A 260 -10.15 -4.40 5.41
N LEU A 261 -11.22 -4.43 6.22
CA LEU A 261 -12.59 -4.57 5.72
C LEU A 261 -13.00 -3.37 4.86
N TYR A 262 -12.66 -2.16 5.30
CA TYR A 262 -12.95 -0.94 4.55
C TYR A 262 -12.24 -0.95 3.19
N ILE A 263 -10.94 -1.28 3.16
CA ILE A 263 -10.14 -1.34 1.94
C ILE A 263 -10.72 -2.39 0.99
N THR A 264 -11.02 -3.59 1.48
CA THR A 264 -11.64 -4.66 0.70
C THR A 264 -12.96 -4.19 0.07
N GLN A 265 -13.86 -3.58 0.86
CA GLN A 265 -15.12 -3.05 0.35
C GLN A 265 -14.92 -1.92 -0.68
N ALA A 266 -13.95 -1.03 -0.44
CA ALA A 266 -13.62 0.04 -1.36
C ALA A 266 -13.06 -0.49 -2.69
N ILE A 267 -12.23 -1.54 -2.68
CA ILE A 267 -11.75 -2.21 -3.89
C ILE A 267 -12.93 -2.75 -4.69
N LEU A 268 -13.81 -3.54 -4.07
CA LEU A 268 -14.97 -4.14 -4.74
C LEU A 268 -15.92 -3.05 -5.30
N TRP A 269 -16.16 -2.00 -4.52
CA TRP A 269 -16.99 -0.87 -4.91
C TRP A 269 -16.40 -0.10 -6.09
N LEU A 270 -15.12 0.27 -6.03
CA LEU A 270 -14.45 1.01 -7.11
C LEU A 270 -14.35 0.18 -8.38
N LEU A 271 -14.04 -1.11 -8.28
CA LEU A 271 -13.90 -1.99 -9.42
C LEU A 271 -15.22 -2.13 -10.19
N ALA A 272 -16.35 -2.17 -9.47
CA ALA A 272 -17.68 -2.13 -10.08
C ALA A 272 -17.95 -0.84 -10.87
N TRP A 273 -17.32 0.29 -10.54
CA TRP A 273 -17.46 1.54 -11.30
C TRP A 273 -16.46 1.68 -12.46
N ILE A 274 -15.27 1.10 -12.29
CA ILE A 274 -14.14 1.30 -13.21
C ILE A 274 -14.19 0.36 -14.41
N HIS A 275 -14.54 -0.92 -14.20
CA HIS A 275 -14.51 -1.92 -15.26
C HIS A 275 -15.75 -1.83 -16.15
N GLU A 276 -15.56 -1.90 -17.46
CA GLU A 276 -16.65 -1.76 -18.43
C GLU A 276 -17.61 -2.96 -18.44
N ASP A 277 -17.09 -4.17 -18.27
CA ASP A 277 -17.91 -5.39 -18.15
C ASP A 277 -18.52 -5.62 -16.76
N SER A 278 -18.44 -4.64 -15.85
CA SER A 278 -19.07 -4.81 -14.55
C SER A 278 -20.59 -4.84 -14.72
N PRO A 279 -21.34 -5.66 -13.95
CA PRO A 279 -22.80 -5.66 -14.02
C PRO A 279 -23.41 -4.27 -13.77
N LEU A 280 -22.77 -3.47 -12.91
CA LEU A 280 -23.19 -2.10 -12.64
C LEU A 280 -22.99 -1.21 -13.87
N ARG A 281 -21.89 -1.37 -14.60
CA ARG A 281 -21.59 -0.53 -15.76
C ARG A 281 -22.50 -0.83 -16.93
N LEU A 282 -22.72 -2.11 -17.21
CA LEU A 282 -23.67 -2.57 -18.20
C LEU A 282 -25.08 -2.04 -17.91
N ALA A 283 -25.49 -2.05 -16.64
CA ALA A 283 -26.78 -1.49 -16.20
C ALA A 283 -26.88 0.04 -16.39
N ILE A 284 -25.80 0.78 -16.11
CA ILE A 284 -25.73 2.23 -16.36
C ILE A 284 -25.85 2.54 -17.85
N ASP A 285 -25.13 1.81 -18.69
CA ASP A 285 -25.13 2.02 -20.14
C ASP A 285 -26.48 1.65 -20.77
N ALA A 286 -27.17 0.65 -20.21
CA ALA A 286 -28.55 0.30 -20.56
C ALA A 286 -29.61 1.29 -20.02
N GLY A 287 -29.24 2.19 -19.10
CA GLY A 287 -30.14 3.16 -18.49
C GLY A 287 -31.06 2.59 -17.38
N ASP A 288 -30.81 1.36 -16.91
CA ASP A 288 -31.59 0.71 -15.87
C ASP A 288 -30.73 0.35 -14.65
N THR A 289 -30.66 1.27 -13.70
CA THR A 289 -29.94 1.07 -12.42
C THR A 289 -30.89 0.83 -11.25
N SER A 290 -32.16 0.50 -11.51
CA SER A 290 -33.20 0.42 -10.47
C SER A 290 -32.88 -0.64 -9.40
N ASP A 291 -32.37 -1.79 -9.83
CA ASP A 291 -31.95 -2.91 -8.99
C ASP A 291 -30.69 -2.66 -8.13
N TYR A 292 -29.99 -1.55 -8.37
CA TYR A 292 -28.73 -1.21 -7.69
C TYR A 292 -28.89 -0.21 -6.54
N LYS A 293 -30.13 0.17 -6.20
CA LYS A 293 -30.41 1.14 -5.12
C LYS A 293 -29.81 0.74 -3.77
N ASP A 294 -29.86 -0.55 -3.42
CA ASP A 294 -29.30 -1.08 -2.18
C ASP A 294 -27.77 -0.97 -2.15
N PHE A 295 -27.13 -1.19 -3.30
CA PHE A 295 -25.68 -1.01 -3.45
C PHE A 295 -25.29 0.44 -3.17
N PHE A 296 -25.97 1.43 -3.75
CA PHE A 296 -25.65 2.83 -3.50
C PHE A 296 -25.89 3.23 -2.03
N THR A 297 -27.00 2.78 -1.44
CA THR A 297 -27.36 3.09 -0.05
C THR A 297 -26.37 2.48 0.95
N LYS A 298 -25.95 1.23 0.71
CA LYS A 298 -24.94 0.55 1.54
C LYS A 298 -23.57 1.22 1.48
N HIS A 299 -23.16 1.80 0.37
CA HIS A 299 -21.82 2.38 0.28
C HIS A 299 -21.80 3.85 0.74
N ALA A 300 -22.90 4.58 0.55
CA ALA A 300 -22.99 5.99 0.91
C ALA A 300 -22.69 6.26 2.39
N HIS A 301 -23.15 5.39 3.31
CA HIS A 301 -22.90 5.55 4.75
C HIS A 301 -21.43 5.33 5.13
N LYS A 302 -20.61 4.70 4.28
CA LYS A 302 -19.17 4.48 4.51
C LYS A 302 -18.28 5.54 3.85
N GLY A 303 -18.87 6.64 3.39
CA GLY A 303 -18.17 7.62 2.58
C GLY A 303 -17.89 7.15 1.15
N GLN A 304 -18.41 5.99 0.73
CA GLN A 304 -18.27 5.48 -0.63
C GLN A 304 -19.47 5.98 -1.47
N ASN A 305 -19.40 7.26 -1.85
CA ASN A 305 -20.50 8.01 -2.45
C ASN A 305 -20.06 8.73 -3.74
N PRO A 306 -21.00 9.33 -4.52
CA PRO A 306 -20.68 9.97 -5.79
C PRO A 306 -19.70 11.14 -5.70
N VAL A 307 -19.72 11.91 -4.60
CA VAL A 307 -18.74 12.99 -4.37
C VAL A 307 -17.33 12.42 -4.30
N ASN A 308 -17.14 11.33 -3.56
CA ASN A 308 -15.83 10.69 -3.46
C ASN A 308 -15.44 9.94 -4.73
N LEU A 309 -16.36 9.34 -5.47
CA LEU A 309 -16.06 8.85 -6.83
C LEU A 309 -15.50 9.97 -7.71
N ALA A 310 -16.05 11.18 -7.60
CA ALA A 310 -15.58 12.32 -8.36
C ALA A 310 -14.21 12.82 -7.88
N ARG A 311 -13.99 12.91 -6.56
CA ARG A 311 -12.66 13.24 -5.99
C ARG A 311 -11.59 12.24 -6.42
N LEU A 312 -11.93 10.95 -6.47
CA LEU A 312 -11.06 9.87 -6.93
C LEU A 312 -10.90 9.82 -8.46
N GLY A 313 -11.60 10.68 -9.20
CA GLY A 313 -11.47 10.81 -10.66
C GLY A 313 -12.21 9.73 -11.47
N ILE A 314 -13.15 9.00 -10.86
CA ILE A 314 -13.89 7.89 -11.49
C ILE A 314 -15.16 8.37 -12.20
N VAL A 315 -15.83 9.36 -11.62
CA VAL A 315 -17.03 10.01 -12.19
C VAL A 315 -16.80 11.52 -12.25
N TYR A 316 -17.65 12.23 -12.97
CA TYR A 316 -17.68 13.69 -12.94
C TYR A 316 -19.10 14.18 -12.66
N GLY A 317 -19.18 15.28 -11.92
CA GLY A 317 -20.44 15.93 -11.59
C GLY A 317 -20.90 16.91 -12.65
N ASN A 318 -22.20 16.96 -12.88
CA ASN A 318 -22.83 17.99 -13.72
C ASN A 318 -23.95 18.76 -12.97
N SER A 319 -24.15 18.49 -11.68
CA SER A 319 -25.26 19.04 -10.90
C SER A 319 -24.90 19.26 -9.42
N LYS A 320 -25.48 20.30 -8.81
CA LYS A 320 -25.39 20.56 -7.36
C LYS A 320 -26.01 19.44 -6.52
N ARG A 321 -26.89 18.62 -7.11
CA ARG A 321 -27.56 17.51 -6.43
C ARG A 321 -26.62 16.37 -6.06
N MET A 322 -25.39 16.35 -6.57
CA MET A 322 -24.35 15.38 -6.16
C MET A 322 -24.09 15.35 -4.65
N PHE A 323 -24.37 16.44 -3.93
CA PHE A 323 -24.20 16.51 -2.48
C PHE A 323 -25.43 16.03 -1.69
N GLY A 324 -26.47 15.56 -2.38
CA GLY A 324 -27.72 15.07 -1.82
C GLY A 324 -28.26 13.87 -2.62
N PRO A 325 -29.59 13.73 -2.78
CA PRO A 325 -30.19 12.71 -3.63
C PRO A 325 -29.91 13.00 -5.11
N CYS A 326 -28.91 12.32 -5.66
CA CYS A 326 -28.48 12.41 -7.05
C CYS A 326 -28.84 11.17 -7.85
N ARG A 327 -29.01 11.34 -9.17
CA ARG A 327 -29.27 10.27 -10.12
C ARG A 327 -28.08 10.12 -11.08
N ILE A 328 -27.73 8.87 -11.39
CA ILE A 328 -26.74 8.55 -12.43
C ILE A 328 -27.26 9.07 -13.77
N THR A 329 -26.35 9.47 -14.64
CA THR A 329 -26.57 10.10 -15.96
C THR A 329 -27.17 11.50 -15.93
N GLN A 330 -28.01 11.82 -14.93
CA GLN A 330 -28.61 13.15 -14.76
C GLN A 330 -27.72 14.11 -13.96
N ASP A 331 -27.23 13.68 -12.78
CA ASP A 331 -26.51 14.53 -11.83
C ASP A 331 -25.00 14.24 -11.75
N TYR A 332 -24.58 13.07 -12.22
CA TYR A 332 -23.20 12.69 -12.40
C TYR A 332 -23.09 11.56 -13.42
N ASN A 333 -21.96 11.53 -14.09
CA ASN A 333 -21.68 10.58 -15.15
C ASN A 333 -20.35 9.89 -14.88
N PRO A 334 -20.27 8.58 -15.09
CA PRO A 334 -18.99 7.93 -15.05
C PRO A 334 -18.11 8.37 -16.23
N ARG A 335 -16.79 8.34 -16.03
CA ARG A 335 -15.84 8.59 -17.12
C ARG A 335 -15.83 7.43 -18.11
N THR A 336 -15.37 7.69 -19.33
CA THR A 336 -15.17 6.67 -20.36
C THR A 336 -14.03 5.73 -19.98
N THR A 337 -14.00 4.52 -20.55
CA THR A 337 -12.89 3.57 -20.33
C THR A 337 -11.53 4.18 -20.68
N ALA A 338 -11.45 4.90 -21.81
CA ALA A 338 -10.23 5.57 -22.25
C ALA A 338 -9.73 6.63 -21.24
N ASP A 339 -10.65 7.42 -20.68
CA ASP A 339 -10.31 8.40 -19.64
C ASP A 339 -9.83 7.72 -18.36
N LEU A 340 -10.48 6.62 -17.95
CA LEU A 340 -10.10 5.86 -16.76
C LEU A 340 -8.75 5.17 -16.93
N GLN A 341 -8.42 4.67 -18.12
CA GLN A 341 -7.09 4.14 -18.45
C GLN A 341 -6.02 5.22 -18.38
N LYS A 342 -6.29 6.41 -18.95
CA LYS A 342 -5.38 7.57 -18.84
C LYS A 342 -5.18 7.98 -17.38
N TRP A 343 -6.24 7.97 -16.59
CA TRP A 343 -6.17 8.22 -15.16
C TRP A 343 -5.38 7.14 -14.41
N ALA A 344 -5.59 5.86 -14.73
CA ALA A 344 -4.82 4.75 -14.16
C ALA A 344 -3.32 4.88 -14.43
N ASN A 345 -2.94 5.25 -15.65
CA ASN A 345 -1.55 5.54 -16.00
C ASN A 345 -1.00 6.72 -15.19
N THR A 346 -1.79 7.79 -15.03
CA THR A 346 -1.40 8.96 -14.23
C THR A 346 -1.15 8.59 -12.77
N VAL A 347 -2.05 7.80 -12.17
CA VAL A 347 -1.92 7.29 -10.79
C VAL A 347 -0.68 6.41 -10.66
N LYS A 348 -0.50 5.43 -11.56
CA LYS A 348 0.65 4.51 -11.56
C LYS A 348 1.98 5.27 -11.66
N THR A 349 2.11 6.16 -12.64
CA THR A 349 3.33 6.95 -12.85
C THR A 349 3.59 7.89 -11.67
N SER A 350 2.56 8.51 -11.10
CA SER A 350 2.73 9.39 -9.93
C SER A 350 3.20 8.61 -8.70
N LEU A 351 2.67 7.40 -8.47
CA LEU A 351 3.09 6.56 -7.34
C LEU A 351 4.53 6.04 -7.50
N ALA A 352 4.98 5.80 -8.73
CA ALA A 352 6.35 5.36 -9.01
C ALA A 352 7.38 6.51 -9.01
N ASN A 353 6.96 7.77 -9.17
CA ASN A 353 7.86 8.92 -9.27
C ASN A 353 8.29 9.44 -7.90
N LEU A 354 9.18 8.74 -7.22
CA LEU A 354 9.68 9.10 -5.89
C LEU A 354 10.70 10.26 -5.91
N PRO A 355 10.79 11.07 -4.84
CA PRO A 355 9.99 10.99 -3.60
C PRO A 355 8.67 11.79 -3.65
N ASP A 356 8.52 12.71 -4.59
CA ASP A 356 7.44 13.72 -4.56
C ASP A 356 6.12 13.27 -5.21
N GLY A 357 6.16 12.32 -6.13
CA GLY A 357 5.01 11.88 -6.93
C GLY A 357 3.81 11.42 -6.10
N PRO A 358 3.97 10.53 -5.09
CA PRO A 358 2.87 10.13 -4.22
C PRO A 358 2.26 11.30 -3.45
N PHE A 359 3.08 12.24 -2.97
CA PHE A 359 2.61 13.43 -2.26
C PHE A 359 1.85 14.39 -3.19
N ASN A 360 2.34 14.59 -4.41
CA ASN A 360 1.67 15.39 -5.43
C ASN A 360 0.33 14.77 -5.84
N LEU A 361 0.26 13.44 -5.98
CA LEU A 361 -0.99 12.73 -6.24
C LEU A 361 -1.98 12.89 -5.08
N ALA A 362 -1.51 12.77 -3.84
CA ALA A 362 -2.35 13.00 -2.67
C ALA A 362 -2.85 14.45 -2.61
N THR A 363 -2.00 15.43 -2.93
CA THR A 363 -2.39 16.84 -3.05
C THR A 363 -3.45 17.04 -4.13
N HIS A 364 -3.29 16.38 -5.27
CA HIS A 364 -4.25 16.44 -6.37
C HIS A 364 -5.63 15.84 -6.03
N ILE A 365 -5.67 14.73 -5.28
CA ILE A 365 -6.92 14.03 -4.93
C ILE A 365 -7.58 14.64 -3.68
N PHE A 366 -6.80 14.88 -2.63
CA PHE A 366 -7.29 15.26 -1.31
C PHE A 366 -7.21 16.78 -1.04
N GLY A 367 -6.44 17.52 -1.83
CA GLY A 367 -6.12 18.92 -1.58
C GLY A 367 -4.97 19.10 -0.58
N ASP A 368 -4.36 20.28 -0.64
CA ASP A 368 -3.15 20.66 0.10
C ASP A 368 -3.23 20.35 1.59
N GLN A 369 -4.32 20.77 2.24
CA GLN A 369 -4.48 20.64 3.70
C GLN A 369 -4.48 19.17 4.15
N LYS A 370 -5.22 18.30 3.44
CA LYS A 370 -5.32 16.89 3.81
C LYS A 370 -4.06 16.12 3.42
N ALA A 371 -3.39 16.49 2.33
CA ALA A 371 -2.10 15.91 1.96
C ALA A 371 -1.01 16.21 3.01
N LEU A 372 -0.97 17.44 3.54
CA LEU A 372 -0.07 17.81 4.64
C LEU A 372 -0.38 17.02 5.93
N GLN A 373 -1.66 16.83 6.28
CA GLN A 373 -2.03 15.96 7.41
C GLN A 373 -1.56 14.52 7.21
N LEU A 374 -1.78 13.93 6.02
CA LEU A 374 -1.34 12.57 5.71
C LEU A 374 0.19 12.42 5.78
N ARG A 375 0.95 13.47 5.46
CA ARG A 375 2.39 13.53 5.66
C ARG A 375 2.76 13.50 7.12
N ASP A 376 2.09 14.30 7.95
CA ASP A 376 2.35 14.36 9.38
C ASP A 376 1.98 13.02 10.07
N GLU A 377 1.03 12.29 9.50
CA GLU A 377 0.68 10.90 9.87
C GLU A 377 1.69 9.85 9.35
N GLY A 378 2.76 10.27 8.64
CA GLY A 378 3.86 9.40 8.22
C GLY A 378 3.63 8.62 6.92
N ASN A 379 2.69 9.03 6.07
CA ASN A 379 2.41 8.38 4.77
C ASN A 379 3.44 8.71 3.67
N PHE A 380 4.35 9.66 3.91
CA PHE A 380 5.37 10.09 2.96
C PHE A 380 6.71 10.32 3.68
N GLN A 381 7.80 9.90 3.05
CA GLN A 381 9.18 10.03 3.49
C GLN A 381 9.96 10.81 2.43
N GLY A 382 10.84 11.71 2.87
CA GLY A 382 11.77 12.39 1.98
C GLY A 382 11.16 13.38 0.98
N VAL A 383 9.93 13.87 1.21
CA VAL A 383 9.29 14.90 0.35
C VAL A 383 10.19 16.14 0.27
N VAL A 384 10.48 16.60 -0.95
CA VAL A 384 11.44 17.69 -1.20
C VAL A 384 10.94 18.99 -0.57
N GLN A 385 11.82 19.69 0.16
CA GLN A 385 11.50 20.95 0.86
C GLN A 385 10.86 22.02 -0.03
N ARG A 386 11.22 22.09 -1.31
CA ARG A 386 10.64 23.05 -2.26
C ARG A 386 9.15 22.79 -2.49
N THR A 387 8.78 21.53 -2.71
CA THR A 387 7.38 21.10 -2.88
C THR A 387 6.58 21.41 -1.62
N LEU A 388 7.14 21.13 -0.45
CA LEU A 388 6.52 21.47 0.83
C LEU A 388 6.31 22.98 1.01
N ARG A 389 7.32 23.81 0.72
CA ARG A 389 7.20 25.27 0.83
C ARG A 389 6.10 25.83 -0.06
N ALA A 390 5.95 25.32 -1.29
CA ALA A 390 4.92 25.75 -2.21
C ALA A 390 3.51 25.44 -1.67
N VAL A 391 3.29 24.21 -1.18
CA VAL A 391 2.00 23.76 -0.63
C VAL A 391 1.70 24.40 0.73
N THR A 392 2.69 24.61 1.59
CA THR A 392 2.48 25.35 2.83
C THR A 392 2.12 26.81 2.56
N ALA A 393 2.76 27.45 1.58
CA ALA A 393 2.46 28.82 1.20
C ALA A 393 1.05 28.98 0.60
N SER A 394 0.54 28.02 -0.17
CA SER A 394 -0.84 28.06 -0.69
C SER A 394 -1.86 27.98 0.45
N VAL A 395 -1.68 27.06 1.40
CA VAL A 395 -2.56 26.91 2.57
C VAL A 395 -2.55 28.15 3.47
N SER A 396 -1.38 28.76 3.71
CA SER A 396 -1.29 30.00 4.50
C SER A 396 -2.03 31.17 3.85
N ARG A 397 -2.04 31.27 2.50
CA ARG A 397 -2.79 32.30 1.76
C ARG A 397 -4.29 32.07 1.80
N THR A 398 -4.75 30.82 1.84
CA THR A 398 -6.19 30.52 1.95
C THR A 398 -6.74 30.74 3.36
N ASN A 399 -5.91 30.55 4.39
CA ASN A 399 -6.31 30.76 5.80
C ASN A 399 -6.16 32.21 6.30
N SER A 400 -5.49 33.10 5.54
CA SER A 400 -5.31 34.51 5.92
C SER A 400 -6.50 35.42 5.59
N ALA A 401 -7.61 34.85 5.12
CA ALA A 401 -8.86 35.57 4.88
C ALA A 401 -9.85 35.44 6.05
N ALA A 402 -9.44 35.83 7.27
CA ALA A 402 -10.33 36.26 8.37
C ALA A 402 -9.53 36.65 9.62
N SER A 403 -8.94 37.86 9.61
CA SER A 403 -8.78 38.63 10.85
C SER A 403 -8.84 40.11 10.51
N SER A 404 -10.05 40.56 10.15
CA SER A 404 -10.40 41.98 10.22
C SER A 404 -10.76 42.25 11.68
N SER A 405 -9.75 42.48 12.52
CA SER A 405 -9.97 43.18 13.77
C SER A 405 -10.18 44.65 13.41
N LYS A 406 -11.45 45.04 13.30
CA LYS A 406 -11.88 46.44 13.37
C LYS A 406 -11.26 47.04 14.63
N ARG A 407 -10.20 47.84 14.48
CA ARG A 407 -9.90 48.88 15.46
C ARG A 407 -10.95 49.97 15.25
N THR A 408 -11.90 50.04 16.16
CA THR A 408 -12.68 51.24 16.41
C THR A 408 -11.69 52.33 16.82
N ILE A 409 -11.37 53.20 15.86
CA ILE A 409 -10.87 54.55 16.10
C ILE A 409 -12.13 55.39 16.23
N ASP A 410 -12.30 56.01 17.39
CA ASP A 410 -12.79 57.38 17.59
C ASP A 410 -13.03 57.55 19.10
N ASP A 411 -12.22 58.37 19.78
CA ASP A 411 -12.72 59.69 20.15
C ASP A 411 -11.60 60.62 20.61
N LEU A 412 -11.71 61.85 20.13
CA LEU A 412 -10.85 63.00 20.39
C LEU A 412 -11.16 63.59 21.76
N SER A 413 -10.14 63.96 22.53
CA SER A 413 -10.19 65.16 23.37
C SER A 413 -8.78 65.73 23.57
N ASP A 414 -8.58 66.87 22.92
CA ASP A 414 -7.54 67.86 23.22
C ASP A 414 -7.61 68.31 24.68
N SER A 415 -6.46 68.54 25.30
CA SER A 415 -6.16 69.68 26.20
C SER A 415 -4.69 69.63 26.68
N ASP A 416 -3.87 70.49 26.08
CA ASP A 416 -2.87 71.40 26.69
C ASP A 416 -1.68 70.91 27.55
N SER A 417 -0.49 71.08 26.93
CA SER A 417 0.75 71.73 27.41
C SER A 417 1.22 71.61 28.87
N ASP A 418 2.39 70.97 29.07
CA ASP A 418 3.63 71.71 29.40
C ASP A 418 4.89 70.80 29.42
N SER A 419 6.01 71.39 29.01
CA SER A 419 7.37 70.84 28.78
C SER A 419 8.17 70.55 30.08
N PRO A 420 9.49 70.23 30.08
CA PRO A 420 10.31 69.28 29.30
C PRO A 420 11.33 68.48 30.18
N SER A 421 12.25 67.75 29.52
CA SER A 421 13.55 67.17 29.99
C SER A 421 13.53 65.63 30.12
N HIS A 422 14.50 64.82 29.68
CA HIS A 422 15.91 64.98 29.31
C HIS A 422 16.32 64.01 28.16
N LEU A 423 17.27 64.48 27.34
CA LEU A 423 18.12 63.85 26.29
C LEU A 423 18.82 62.51 26.68
N PRO A 424 19.60 61.81 25.80
CA PRO A 424 19.65 61.73 24.32
C PRO A 424 19.80 60.25 23.77
N PRO A 425 19.81 60.02 22.43
CA PRO A 425 20.31 58.79 21.77
C PRO A 425 21.81 58.97 21.41
N PRO A 426 22.51 58.21 20.54
CA PRO A 426 22.32 56.90 19.86
C PRO A 426 23.60 56.00 19.97
N ASN A 427 23.68 54.85 19.27
CA ASN A 427 24.89 54.59 18.45
C ASN A 427 24.73 53.53 17.35
N ARG A 428 25.04 53.99 16.14
CA ARG A 428 25.27 53.26 14.88
C ARG A 428 26.78 52.98 14.78
N ARG A 429 27.21 51.77 14.42
CA ARG A 429 28.33 51.42 13.50
C ARG A 429 28.57 49.90 13.55
N ARG A 430 28.33 49.18 12.45
CA ARG A 430 29.20 48.88 11.29
C ARG A 430 30.04 47.61 11.50
N ARG A 431 29.69 46.59 10.69
CA ARG A 431 30.55 45.61 10.00
C ARG A 431 32.02 45.51 10.47
N ALA A 432 32.37 44.33 10.96
CA ALA A 432 33.28 43.41 10.26
C ALA A 432 32.57 42.05 10.17
#